data_AF-A0A844GYK0-F1
#
_entry.id   AF-A0A844GYK0-F1
#
_cell.length_a   1.000
_cell.length_b   1.000
_cell.length_c   1.000
_cell.angle_alpha   90.00
_cell.angle_beta   90.00
_cell.angle_gamma   90.00
#
_symmetry.space_group_name_H-M   'P 1'
#
loop_
_entity.id
_entity.type
_entity.pdbx_description
1 polymer ?
#
loop_
_entity_poly.entity_id
_entity_poly.type
_entity_poly.pdbx_seq_one_letter_code
_entity_poly.pdbx_strand_id
1 'polypeptide(L)'
;MDALRTTRRQLGLTQASVAASAGISLPTLRALERGSGGVRALVALMAVLDLRWGWAPDRVQAARALADRRVARGLSQAQLAARIGVSRPVIIALERDLGATVATVVRAAAALGIKRVLRANPAGRRGLVPATNAPAQDLVMTPLDLAAAVIAHFAGRMTGKVLDPARGQGAFHRHFPAHLHQDWCEITEGRDFLDWQGPVDWVMTNPPWSRLRDFTRHAMRIAPNIVWLAPLTNLTTKARLRDLDEAGFGIAELVLIDTPNDWPQSGFQLVAAWLRKGHSGGWSVTRLAEEAK
;
A
#
# COMPACT_ATOMS: atom_id res chain seq x y z
N MET A 1 -9.75 -8.85 26.97
CA MET A 1 -9.09 -8.05 25.91
C MET A 1 -7.61 -8.40 25.78
N ASP A 2 -7.15 -9.43 26.50
CA ASP A 2 -5.75 -9.85 26.60
C ASP A 2 -5.15 -10.26 25.24
N ALA A 3 -5.99 -10.66 24.29
CA ALA A 3 -5.60 -10.93 22.91
C ALA A 3 -4.76 -9.79 22.29
N LEU A 4 -5.07 -8.52 22.56
CA LEU A 4 -4.28 -7.38 22.04
C LEU A 4 -2.83 -7.44 22.55
N ARG A 5 -2.66 -7.55 23.87
CA ARG A 5 -1.34 -7.57 24.52
C ARG A 5 -0.57 -8.83 24.16
N THR A 6 -1.23 -9.98 24.15
CA THR A 6 -0.63 -11.28 23.83
C THR A 6 -0.15 -11.30 22.39
N THR A 7 -0.99 -10.91 21.43
CA THR A 7 -0.60 -10.87 20.00
C THR A 7 0.53 -9.88 19.75
N ARG A 8 0.46 -8.67 20.35
CA ARG A 8 1.56 -7.71 20.24
C ARG A 8 2.89 -8.28 20.75
N ARG A 9 2.88 -8.95 21.92
CA ARG A 9 4.08 -9.57 22.50
C ARG A 9 4.61 -10.73 21.64
N GLN A 10 3.72 -11.55 21.08
CA GLN A 10 4.08 -12.64 20.16
C GLN A 10 4.75 -12.11 18.89
N LEU A 11 4.32 -10.95 18.40
CA LEU A 11 4.92 -10.28 17.24
C LEU A 11 6.19 -9.48 17.57
N GLY A 12 6.65 -9.46 18.84
CA GLY A 12 7.84 -8.71 19.25
C GLY A 12 7.68 -7.18 19.18
N LEU A 13 6.45 -6.66 19.08
CA LEU A 13 6.21 -5.23 18.85
C LEU A 13 6.12 -4.43 20.16
N THR A 14 6.68 -3.22 20.16
CA THR A 14 6.56 -2.30 21.29
C THR A 14 5.19 -1.62 21.30
N GLN A 15 4.75 -1.12 22.45
CA GLN A 15 3.52 -0.33 22.52
C GLN A 15 3.63 0.95 21.68
N ALA A 16 4.81 1.56 21.62
CA ALA A 16 5.04 2.78 20.84
C ALA A 16 4.96 2.52 19.33
N SER A 17 5.58 1.43 18.84
CA SER A 17 5.56 1.10 17.41
C SER A 17 4.13 0.79 16.94
N VAL A 18 3.38 -0.01 17.71
CA VAL A 18 1.99 -0.34 17.36
C VAL A 18 1.07 0.88 17.43
N ALA A 19 1.26 1.77 18.41
CA ALA A 19 0.49 3.01 18.51
C ALA A 19 0.71 3.90 17.28
N ALA A 20 1.96 4.06 16.87
CA ALA A 20 2.33 4.80 15.65
C ALA A 20 1.72 4.16 14.40
N SER A 21 1.87 2.84 14.21
CA SER A 21 1.30 2.12 13.05
C SER A 21 -0.23 2.18 13.00
N ALA A 22 -0.91 2.22 14.15
CA ALA A 22 -2.37 2.32 14.21
C ALA A 22 -2.88 3.77 14.14
N GLY A 23 -2.00 4.77 14.09
CA GLY A 23 -2.38 6.19 14.10
C GLY A 23 -3.10 6.61 15.39
N ILE A 24 -2.75 6.00 16.53
CA ILE A 24 -3.36 6.31 17.84
C ILE A 24 -2.29 6.73 18.85
N SER A 25 -2.70 7.47 19.89
CA SER A 25 -1.77 7.85 20.96
C SER A 25 -1.38 6.65 21.83
N LEU A 26 -0.16 6.66 22.38
CA LEU A 26 0.32 5.64 23.33
C LEU A 26 -0.61 5.46 24.55
N PRO A 27 -1.18 6.54 25.16
CA PRO A 27 -2.21 6.40 26.18
C PRO A 27 -3.45 5.64 25.70
N THR A 28 -3.91 5.90 24.46
CA THR A 28 -5.04 5.19 23.85
C THR A 28 -4.76 3.71 23.68
N LEU A 29 -3.57 3.32 23.19
CA LEU A 29 -3.18 1.92 23.09
C LEU A 29 -3.16 1.23 24.46
N ARG A 30 -2.58 1.89 25.47
CA ARG A 30 -2.55 1.38 26.85
C ARG A 30 -3.97 1.20 27.42
N ALA A 31 -4.89 2.13 27.13
CA ALA A 31 -6.28 2.02 27.52
C ALA A 31 -6.97 0.83 26.85
N LEU A 32 -6.74 0.62 25.55
CA LEU A 32 -7.28 -0.51 24.78
C LEU A 32 -6.78 -1.85 25.28
N GLU A 33 -5.49 -1.98 25.59
CA GLU A 33 -4.93 -3.19 26.20
C GLU A 33 -5.51 -3.50 27.59
N ARG A 34 -6.04 -2.49 28.30
CA ARG A 34 -6.80 -2.65 29.55
C ARG A 34 -8.31 -2.86 29.32
N GLY A 35 -8.77 -2.91 28.07
CA GLY A 35 -10.18 -3.09 27.71
C GLY A 35 -11.05 -1.84 27.84
N SER A 36 -10.43 -0.66 27.82
CA SER A 36 -11.09 0.65 27.86
C SER A 36 -10.82 1.44 26.57
N GLY A 37 -11.58 2.51 26.32
CA GLY A 37 -11.45 3.32 25.10
C GLY A 37 -12.54 3.05 24.05
N GLY A 38 -12.44 3.72 22.91
CA GLY A 38 -13.44 3.66 21.84
C GLY A 38 -13.21 2.52 20.85
N VAL A 39 -14.30 1.95 20.31
CA VAL A 39 -14.24 0.89 19.29
C VAL A 39 -13.53 1.34 18.02
N ARG A 40 -13.59 2.62 17.64
CA ARG A 40 -12.87 3.14 16.46
C ARG A 40 -11.35 2.93 16.59
N ALA A 41 -10.79 3.25 17.75
CA ALA A 41 -9.36 3.06 18.02
C ALA A 41 -9.02 1.56 18.13
N LEU A 42 -9.93 0.74 18.67
CA LEU A 42 -9.78 -0.71 18.67
C LEU A 42 -9.69 -1.28 17.24
N VAL A 43 -10.53 -0.82 16.32
CA VAL A 43 -10.52 -1.29 14.92
C VAL A 43 -9.19 -0.95 14.24
N ALA A 44 -8.66 0.25 14.45
CA ALA A 44 -7.34 0.63 13.93
C ALA A 44 -6.23 -0.27 14.49
N LEU A 45 -6.27 -0.57 15.80
CA LEU A 45 -5.32 -1.46 16.44
C LEU A 45 -5.45 -2.92 15.97
N MET A 46 -6.67 -3.40 15.73
CA MET A 46 -6.94 -4.74 15.19
C MET A 46 -6.34 -4.94 13.81
N ALA A 47 -6.38 -3.90 12.95
CA ALA A 47 -5.78 -3.96 11.63
C ALA A 47 -4.25 -4.15 11.69
N VAL A 48 -3.57 -3.48 12.62
CA VAL A 48 -2.11 -3.61 12.81
C VAL A 48 -1.72 -4.98 13.38
N LEU A 49 -2.53 -5.52 14.29
CA LEU A 49 -2.24 -6.79 14.97
C LEU A 49 -2.83 -8.02 14.25
N ASP A 50 -3.40 -7.85 13.06
CA ASP A 50 -4.10 -8.91 12.29
C ASP A 50 -5.14 -9.67 13.15
N LEU A 51 -5.97 -8.90 13.85
CA LEU A 51 -7.04 -9.39 14.70
C LEU A 51 -8.40 -9.16 14.03
N ARG A 52 -9.33 -10.06 14.29
CA ARG A 52 -10.73 -9.96 13.84
C ARG A 52 -11.71 -10.14 15.00
N TRP A 53 -12.96 -9.75 14.76
CA TRP A 53 -14.04 -10.05 15.70
C TRP A 53 -14.22 -11.56 15.82
N GLY A 54 -14.30 -12.05 17.05
CA GLY A 54 -14.34 -13.49 17.29
C GLY A 54 -15.66 -14.18 16.92
N TRP A 55 -16.67 -13.41 16.54
CA TRP A 55 -18.02 -13.88 16.21
C TRP A 55 -18.56 -13.35 14.87
N ALA A 56 -17.80 -12.53 14.14
CA ALA A 56 -18.23 -11.90 12.90
C ALA A 56 -17.03 -11.48 12.01
N PRO A 57 -17.20 -11.34 10.70
CA PRO A 57 -16.10 -11.01 9.78
C PRO A 57 -15.70 -9.52 9.80
N ASP A 58 -16.64 -8.61 10.02
CA ASP A 58 -16.39 -7.16 10.04
C ASP A 58 -17.21 -6.46 11.13
N ARG A 59 -16.99 -5.15 11.29
CA ARG A 59 -17.63 -4.32 12.34
C ARG A 59 -19.15 -4.24 12.19
N VAL A 60 -19.67 -4.13 10.97
CA VAL A 60 -21.11 -3.98 10.70
C VAL A 60 -21.82 -5.30 10.97
N GLN A 61 -21.25 -6.39 10.47
CA GLN A 61 -21.76 -7.74 10.73
C GLN A 61 -21.65 -8.11 12.22
N ALA A 62 -20.61 -7.62 12.92
CA ALA A 62 -20.47 -7.81 14.36
C ALA A 62 -21.59 -7.12 15.16
N ALA A 63 -21.98 -5.90 14.76
CA ALA A 63 -23.08 -5.14 15.37
C ALA A 63 -24.42 -5.87 15.17
N ARG A 64 -24.72 -6.27 13.93
CA ARG A 64 -25.94 -7.01 13.59
C ARG A 64 -26.01 -8.35 14.32
N ALA A 65 -24.91 -9.10 14.38
CA ALA A 65 -24.85 -10.38 15.09
C ALA A 65 -25.09 -10.26 16.61
N LEU A 66 -24.76 -9.11 17.23
CA LEU A 66 -25.14 -8.85 18.63
C LEU A 66 -26.65 -8.66 18.74
N ALA A 67 -27.26 -7.89 17.84
CA ALA A 67 -28.70 -7.68 17.81
C ALA A 67 -29.45 -9.01 17.61
N ASP A 68 -29.03 -9.82 16.63
CA ASP A 68 -29.63 -11.12 16.33
C ASP A 68 -29.53 -12.07 17.54
N ARG A 69 -28.36 -12.11 18.21
CA ARG A 69 -28.17 -12.92 19.43
C ARG A 69 -28.96 -12.42 20.63
N ARG A 70 -29.20 -11.10 20.73
CA ARG A 70 -30.06 -10.53 21.76
C ARG A 70 -31.51 -10.97 21.52
N VAL A 71 -31.99 -10.85 20.29
CA VAL A 71 -33.34 -11.26 19.88
C VAL A 71 -33.55 -12.76 20.08
N ALA A 72 -32.58 -13.59 19.68
CA ALA A 72 -32.64 -15.04 19.88
C ALA A 72 -32.68 -15.47 21.36
N ARG A 73 -32.31 -14.57 22.29
CA ARG A 73 -32.44 -14.76 23.75
C ARG A 73 -33.69 -14.13 24.35
N GLY A 74 -34.60 -13.60 23.53
CA GLY A 74 -35.82 -12.95 23.99
C GLY A 74 -35.59 -11.66 24.77
N LEU A 75 -34.43 -11.01 24.59
CA LEU A 75 -34.10 -9.77 25.30
C LEU A 75 -34.47 -8.54 24.44
N SER A 76 -35.14 -7.56 25.03
CA SER A 76 -35.25 -6.22 24.46
C SER A 76 -33.93 -5.43 24.63
N GLN A 77 -33.76 -4.35 23.86
CA GLN A 77 -32.61 -3.46 24.02
C GLN A 77 -32.53 -2.85 25.41
N ALA A 78 -33.67 -2.51 26.03
CA ALA A 78 -33.73 -1.97 27.38
C ALA A 78 -33.29 -3.00 28.44
N GLN A 79 -33.72 -4.25 28.29
CA GLN A 79 -33.30 -5.34 29.18
C GLN A 79 -31.80 -5.62 29.07
N LEU A 80 -31.23 -5.63 27.85
CA LEU A 80 -29.77 -5.76 27.69
C LEU A 80 -29.04 -4.56 28.29
N ALA A 81 -29.55 -3.34 28.09
CA ALA A 81 -28.98 -2.11 28.62
C ALA A 81 -28.88 -2.16 30.15
N ALA A 82 -29.99 -2.51 30.82
CA ALA A 82 -30.05 -2.68 32.27
C ALA A 82 -29.07 -3.76 32.75
N ARG A 83 -29.03 -4.92 32.06
CA ARG A 83 -28.16 -6.04 32.42
C ARG A 83 -26.66 -5.71 32.36
N ILE A 84 -26.24 -4.78 31.49
CA ILE A 84 -24.83 -4.39 31.35
C ILE A 84 -24.53 -2.99 31.92
N GLY A 85 -25.49 -2.37 32.60
CA GLY A 85 -25.33 -1.07 33.26
C GLY A 85 -25.10 0.10 32.30
N VAL A 86 -25.84 0.16 31.18
CA VAL A 86 -25.80 1.28 30.22
C VAL A 86 -27.21 1.74 29.87
N SER A 87 -27.32 2.89 29.18
CA SER A 87 -28.60 3.38 28.70
C SER A 87 -29.04 2.67 27.41
N ARG A 88 -30.36 2.63 27.15
CA ARG A 88 -30.91 2.05 25.90
C ARG A 88 -30.29 2.66 24.63
N PRO A 89 -30.09 3.99 24.51
CA PRO A 89 -29.41 4.59 23.36
C PRO A 89 -28.01 4.02 23.08
N VAL A 90 -27.26 3.62 24.12
CA VAL A 90 -25.95 2.98 23.95
C VAL A 90 -26.09 1.61 23.29
N ILE A 91 -27.14 0.84 23.61
CA ILE A 91 -27.42 -0.43 22.93
C ILE A 91 -27.85 -0.18 21.48
N ILE A 92 -28.62 0.87 21.20
CA ILE A 92 -29.00 1.24 19.82
C ILE A 92 -27.74 1.55 19.00
N ALA A 93 -26.83 2.37 19.51
CA ALA A 93 -25.57 2.70 18.83
C ALA A 93 -24.65 1.47 18.68
N LEU A 94 -24.61 0.60 19.69
CA LEU A 94 -23.88 -0.67 19.65
C LEU A 94 -24.40 -1.58 18.53
N GLU A 95 -25.70 -1.74 18.40
CA GLU A 95 -26.33 -2.64 17.42
C GLU A 95 -26.35 -2.07 16.01
N ARG A 96 -26.30 -0.75 15.86
CA ARG A 96 -26.19 -0.09 14.56
C ARG A 96 -24.81 -0.25 13.96
N ASP A 97 -23.76 0.06 14.73
CA ASP A 97 -22.40 0.15 14.19
C ASP A 97 -21.28 -0.17 15.18
N LEU A 98 -21.55 -0.83 16.31
CA LEU A 98 -20.60 -0.90 17.45
C LEU A 98 -20.15 0.49 17.92
N GLY A 99 -21.03 1.50 17.83
CA GLY A 99 -20.77 2.88 18.24
C GLY A 99 -20.73 3.05 19.76
N ALA A 100 -19.82 2.35 20.44
CA ALA A 100 -19.71 2.33 21.90
C ALA A 100 -18.25 2.22 22.36
N THR A 101 -18.05 2.15 23.68
CA THR A 101 -16.74 1.84 24.26
C THR A 101 -16.44 0.35 24.16
N VAL A 102 -15.15 0.00 24.18
CA VAL A 102 -14.69 -1.39 24.25
C VAL A 102 -15.28 -2.11 25.47
N ALA A 103 -15.36 -1.43 26.61
CA ALA A 103 -15.97 -1.98 27.82
C ALA A 103 -17.45 -2.37 27.59
N THR A 104 -18.22 -1.52 26.91
CA THR A 104 -19.61 -1.83 26.55
C THR A 104 -19.70 -3.04 25.63
N VAL A 105 -18.85 -3.13 24.59
CA VAL A 105 -18.82 -4.29 23.68
C VAL A 105 -18.50 -5.57 24.44
N VAL A 106 -17.50 -5.55 25.32
CA VAL A 106 -17.10 -6.71 26.11
C VAL A 106 -18.23 -7.16 27.03
N ARG A 107 -18.90 -6.23 27.74
CA ARG A 107 -20.03 -6.56 28.61
C ARG A 107 -21.22 -7.13 27.84
N ALA A 108 -21.57 -6.53 26.70
CA ALA A 108 -22.64 -7.01 25.83
C ALA A 108 -22.32 -8.40 25.26
N ALA A 109 -21.10 -8.61 24.77
CA ALA A 109 -20.64 -9.90 24.27
C ALA A 109 -20.72 -10.98 25.36
N ALA A 110 -20.28 -10.68 26.58
CA ALA A 110 -20.37 -11.59 27.71
C ALA A 110 -21.83 -11.94 28.06
N ALA A 111 -22.71 -10.94 28.16
CA ALA A 111 -24.14 -11.13 28.41
C ALA A 111 -24.83 -11.97 27.32
N LEU A 112 -24.31 -11.95 26.09
CA LEU A 112 -24.79 -12.72 24.95
C LEU A 112 -23.97 -14.01 24.68
N GLY A 113 -23.19 -14.47 25.67
CA GLY A 113 -22.47 -15.75 25.63
C GLY A 113 -21.35 -15.83 24.57
N ILE A 114 -20.83 -14.70 24.13
CA ILE A 114 -19.69 -14.64 23.21
C ILE A 114 -18.40 -14.73 24.03
N LYS A 115 -17.76 -15.90 24.02
CA LYS A 115 -16.58 -16.20 24.85
C LYS A 115 -15.30 -15.49 24.39
N ARG A 116 -15.16 -15.19 23.09
CA ARG A 116 -13.95 -14.55 22.53
C ARG A 116 -14.35 -13.36 21.69
N VAL A 117 -14.06 -12.15 22.19
CA VAL A 117 -14.36 -10.90 21.50
C VAL A 117 -13.41 -10.69 20.31
N LEU A 118 -12.12 -11.02 20.49
CA LEU A 118 -11.11 -10.94 19.45
C LEU A 118 -10.54 -12.33 19.19
N ARG A 119 -10.15 -12.58 17.94
CA ARG A 119 -9.39 -13.75 17.52
C ARG A 119 -8.28 -13.29 16.58
N ALA A 120 -7.14 -13.96 16.64
CA ALA A 120 -6.17 -13.87 15.57
C ALA A 120 -6.83 -14.34 14.26
N ASN A 121 -6.45 -13.70 13.17
CA ASN A 121 -6.69 -14.29 11.86
C ASN A 121 -5.94 -15.64 11.82
N PRO A 122 -6.54 -16.73 11.28
CA PRO A 122 -5.80 -17.97 11.11
C PRO A 122 -4.55 -17.68 10.28
N ALA A 123 -3.37 -18.08 10.78
CA ALA A 123 -2.13 -18.00 10.03
C ALA A 123 -2.37 -18.66 8.67
N GLY A 124 -2.43 -17.87 7.60
CA GLY A 124 -2.78 -18.36 6.26
C GLY A 124 -3.68 -17.46 5.42
N ARG A 125 -4.22 -16.36 5.95
CA ARG A 125 -4.85 -15.30 5.12
C ARG A 125 -4.37 -13.91 5.50
N ARG A 126 -3.05 -13.69 5.49
CA ARG A 126 -2.56 -12.42 4.97
C ARG A 126 -3.12 -12.34 3.55
N GLY A 127 -3.90 -11.31 3.24
CA GLY A 127 -4.06 -10.97 1.83
C GLY A 127 -2.66 -10.95 1.22
N LEU A 128 -2.49 -11.47 0.01
CA LEU A 128 -1.23 -11.40 -0.74
C LEU A 128 -0.83 -9.95 -1.08
N VAL A 129 -1.45 -8.97 -0.42
CA VAL A 129 -1.16 -7.56 -0.46
C VAL A 129 -0.30 -7.29 0.78
N PRO A 130 1.02 -7.13 0.59
CA PRO A 130 1.88 -6.62 1.65
C PRO A 130 1.30 -5.31 2.20
N ALA A 131 1.58 -5.01 3.47
CA ALA A 131 1.34 -3.66 3.98
C ALA A 131 2.02 -2.64 3.06
N THR A 132 1.40 -1.48 2.85
CA THR A 132 2.04 -0.38 2.12
C THR A 132 3.36 -0.05 2.80
N ASN A 133 4.46 -0.13 2.04
CA ASN A 133 5.80 0.16 2.55
C ASN A 133 5.87 1.59 3.10
N ALA A 134 6.71 1.82 4.10
CA ALA A 134 6.97 3.17 4.58
C ALA A 134 7.68 3.98 3.47
N PRO A 135 7.46 5.31 3.35
CA PRO A 135 8.06 6.13 2.28
C PRO A 135 9.58 6.03 2.18
N ALA A 136 10.28 5.77 3.30
CA ALA A 136 11.73 5.58 3.34
C ALA A 136 12.20 4.29 2.64
N GLN A 137 11.33 3.29 2.48
CA GLN A 137 11.63 2.05 1.73
C GLN A 137 11.42 2.22 0.22
N ASP A 138 10.78 3.31 -0.23
CA ASP A 138 10.65 3.63 -1.66
C ASP A 138 11.86 4.40 -2.21
N LEU A 139 12.81 4.79 -1.35
CA LEU A 139 14.00 5.55 -1.72
C LEU A 139 15.13 4.59 -2.10
N VAL A 140 14.94 3.94 -3.25
CA VAL A 140 15.90 2.98 -3.81
C VAL A 140 16.75 3.71 -4.84
N MET A 141 17.98 4.08 -4.46
CA MET A 141 18.89 4.76 -5.37
C MET A 141 19.43 3.80 -6.43
N THR A 142 19.38 4.22 -7.70
CA THR A 142 19.93 3.43 -8.81
C THR A 142 21.45 3.55 -8.86
N PRO A 143 22.19 2.42 -8.86
CA PRO A 143 23.61 2.43 -9.18
C PRO A 143 23.87 3.08 -10.55
N LEU A 144 24.93 3.88 -10.65
CA LEU A 144 25.26 4.61 -11.88
C LEU A 144 25.41 3.67 -13.09
N ASP A 145 26.16 2.59 -12.93
CA ASP A 145 26.42 1.62 -14.01
C ASP A 145 25.13 0.96 -14.51
N LEU A 146 24.20 0.65 -13.60
CA LEU A 146 22.89 0.12 -13.97
C LEU A 146 22.09 1.15 -14.76
N ALA A 147 22.04 2.41 -14.30
CA ALA A 147 21.37 3.47 -15.04
C ALA A 147 22.00 3.68 -16.42
N ALA A 148 23.33 3.67 -16.53
CA ALA A 148 24.05 3.79 -17.79
C ALA A 148 23.69 2.67 -18.77
N ALA A 149 23.72 1.41 -18.34
CA ALA A 149 23.38 0.26 -19.17
C ALA A 149 21.92 0.32 -19.65
N VAL A 150 21.00 0.69 -18.76
CA VAL A 150 19.57 0.85 -19.12
C VAL A 150 19.39 1.99 -20.13
N ILE A 151 20.05 3.15 -19.94
CA ILE A 151 19.98 4.24 -20.94
C ILE A 151 20.56 3.78 -22.28
N ALA A 152 21.72 3.13 -22.28
CA ALA A 152 22.39 2.66 -23.50
C ALA A 152 21.49 1.75 -24.34
N HIS A 153 20.71 0.88 -23.70
CA HIS A 153 19.73 0.00 -24.36
C HIS A 153 18.68 0.77 -25.18
N PHE A 154 18.22 1.92 -24.68
CA PHE A 154 17.19 2.72 -25.36
C PHE A 154 17.75 3.89 -26.18
N ALA A 155 19.02 4.27 -25.98
CA ALA A 155 19.63 5.50 -26.52
C ALA A 155 19.42 5.67 -28.04
N GLY A 156 19.59 4.60 -28.83
CA GLY A 156 19.42 4.64 -30.29
C GLY A 156 17.99 4.93 -30.76
N ARG A 157 17.00 4.90 -29.87
CA ARG A 157 15.59 5.17 -30.16
C ARG A 157 15.15 6.55 -29.65
N MET A 158 15.96 7.19 -28.81
CA MET A 158 15.60 8.43 -28.13
C MET A 158 15.90 9.65 -29.00
N THR A 159 14.91 10.53 -29.12
CA THR A 159 15.00 11.83 -29.81
C THR A 159 14.18 12.86 -29.04
N GLY A 160 14.49 14.14 -29.24
CA GLY A 160 13.72 15.25 -28.67
C GLY A 160 14.02 15.51 -27.18
N LYS A 161 12.97 15.75 -26.39
CA LYS A 161 13.05 16.12 -24.97
C LYS A 161 12.86 14.90 -24.06
N VAL A 162 13.78 14.73 -23.11
CA VAL A 162 13.72 13.66 -22.10
C VAL A 162 13.61 14.26 -20.69
N LEU A 163 12.79 13.63 -19.85
CA LEU A 163 12.58 14.00 -18.46
C LEU A 163 12.93 12.84 -17.52
N ASP A 164 13.77 13.12 -16.52
CA ASP A 164 13.94 12.28 -15.33
C ASP A 164 13.01 12.78 -14.21
N PRO A 165 11.82 12.16 -14.00
CA PRO A 165 10.81 12.70 -13.09
C PRO A 165 11.08 12.44 -11.60
N ALA A 166 12.10 11.65 -11.26
CA ALA A 166 12.47 11.34 -9.88
C ALA A 166 14.00 11.22 -9.80
N ARG A 167 14.68 12.34 -10.06
CA ARG A 167 16.13 12.35 -10.32
C ARG A 167 16.95 11.75 -9.20
N GLY A 168 16.58 11.97 -7.93
CA GLY A 168 17.43 11.67 -6.79
C GLY A 168 18.83 12.27 -7.01
N GLN A 169 19.87 11.43 -6.94
CA GLN A 169 21.27 11.82 -7.16
C GLN A 169 21.67 11.98 -8.65
N GLY A 170 20.73 11.75 -9.57
CA GLY A 170 20.90 11.96 -11.00
C GLY A 170 21.50 10.79 -11.77
N ALA A 171 21.27 9.55 -11.33
CA ALA A 171 21.80 8.37 -12.00
C ALA A 171 21.34 8.30 -13.47
N PHE A 172 20.03 8.39 -13.75
CA PHE A 172 19.52 8.43 -15.13
C PHE A 172 19.88 9.73 -15.84
N HIS A 173 19.60 10.88 -15.20
CA HIS A 173 19.84 12.20 -15.78
C HIS A 173 21.27 12.40 -16.32
N ARG A 174 22.31 11.92 -15.62
CA ARG A 174 23.71 12.06 -16.06
C ARG A 174 24.06 11.25 -17.31
N HIS A 175 23.32 10.17 -17.57
CA HIS A 175 23.61 9.25 -18.65
C HIS A 175 22.74 9.48 -19.89
N PHE A 176 21.73 10.36 -19.83
CA PHE A 176 20.94 10.71 -21.01
C PHE A 176 21.85 11.15 -22.17
N PRO A 177 21.57 10.70 -23.42
CA PRO A 177 22.35 11.09 -24.57
C PRO A 177 22.45 12.61 -24.73
N ALA A 178 23.65 13.08 -25.07
CA ALA A 178 23.97 14.52 -25.17
C ALA A 178 23.16 15.25 -26.25
N HIS A 179 22.63 14.54 -27.26
CA HIS A 179 21.79 15.13 -28.31
C HIS A 179 20.34 15.40 -27.89
N LEU A 180 19.94 14.97 -26.69
CA LEU A 180 18.59 15.19 -26.17
C LEU A 180 18.50 16.49 -25.38
N HIS A 181 17.31 17.11 -25.39
CA HIS A 181 16.99 18.18 -24.45
C HIS A 181 16.62 17.54 -23.10
N GLN A 182 17.48 17.67 -22.10
CA GLN A 182 17.33 17.00 -20.82
C GLN A 182 16.65 17.89 -19.80
N ASP A 183 15.73 17.33 -19.03
CA ASP A 183 15.05 17.98 -17.93
C ASP A 183 14.87 17.01 -16.76
N TRP A 184 14.54 17.52 -15.58
CA TRP A 184 14.41 16.69 -14.38
C TRP A 184 13.40 17.22 -13.36
N CYS A 185 12.90 16.34 -12.51
CA CYS A 185 12.13 16.67 -11.32
C CYS A 185 12.74 15.95 -10.11
N GLU A 186 12.77 16.65 -8.98
CA GLU A 186 13.15 16.11 -7.69
C GLU A 186 12.37 16.90 -6.64
N ILE A 187 11.46 16.21 -5.95
CA ILE A 187 10.52 16.85 -5.03
C ILE A 187 11.26 17.51 -3.85
N THR A 188 12.39 16.93 -3.43
CA THR A 188 13.24 17.49 -2.38
C THR A 188 13.98 18.77 -2.81
N GLU A 189 14.06 19.03 -4.12
CA GLU A 189 14.62 20.24 -4.71
C GLU A 189 13.53 21.19 -5.25
N GLY A 190 12.28 21.00 -4.83
CA GLY A 190 11.16 21.89 -5.16
C GLY A 190 10.60 21.74 -6.56
N ARG A 191 10.95 20.66 -7.29
CA ARG A 191 10.42 20.36 -8.62
C ARG A 191 9.59 19.08 -8.56
N ASP A 192 8.29 19.20 -8.31
CA ASP A 192 7.37 18.06 -8.30
C ASP A 192 6.99 17.63 -9.73
N PHE A 193 7.20 16.35 -10.03
CA PHE A 193 6.79 15.77 -11.30
C PHE A 193 5.28 15.81 -11.53
N LEU A 194 4.46 15.65 -10.49
CA LEU A 194 3.01 15.63 -10.68
C LEU A 194 2.42 17.01 -11.02
N ASP A 195 3.17 18.07 -10.76
CA ASP A 195 2.85 19.45 -11.15
C ASP A 195 3.41 19.84 -12.52
N TRP A 196 4.25 19.00 -13.12
CA TRP A 196 4.82 19.23 -14.45
C TRP A 196 3.73 19.22 -15.53
N GLN A 197 3.80 20.14 -16.49
CA GLN A 197 2.79 20.26 -17.56
C GLN A 197 3.38 20.29 -18.97
N GLY A 198 4.70 20.45 -19.09
CA GLY A 198 5.35 20.54 -20.40
C GLY A 198 5.35 19.19 -21.13
N PRO A 199 4.96 19.13 -22.42
CA PRO A 199 5.12 17.90 -23.18
C PRO A 199 6.61 17.57 -23.33
N VAL A 200 6.91 16.27 -23.32
CA VAL A 200 8.26 15.71 -23.54
C VAL A 200 8.12 14.47 -24.43
N ASP A 201 9.21 14.06 -25.08
CA ASP A 201 9.19 12.89 -25.96
C ASP A 201 9.43 11.59 -25.19
N TRP A 202 10.21 11.68 -24.11
CA TRP A 202 10.61 10.57 -23.26
C TRP A 202 10.52 10.93 -21.77
N VAL A 203 10.01 9.97 -21.00
CA VAL A 203 10.09 9.99 -19.53
C VAL A 203 10.83 8.72 -19.10
N MET A 204 11.89 8.86 -18.30
CA MET A 204 12.72 7.70 -17.95
C MET A 204 13.39 7.87 -16.59
N THR A 205 13.13 6.94 -15.66
CA THR A 205 13.79 6.91 -14.34
C THR A 205 13.53 5.59 -13.59
N ASN A 206 14.04 5.49 -12.36
CA ASN A 206 13.58 4.58 -11.32
C ASN A 206 12.60 5.31 -10.39
N PRO A 207 11.27 5.23 -10.65
CA PRO A 207 10.31 6.01 -9.88
C PRO A 207 10.07 5.38 -8.50
N PRO A 208 9.54 6.12 -7.52
CA PRO A 208 9.09 5.54 -6.25
C PRO A 208 7.99 4.49 -6.51
N TRP A 209 8.28 3.22 -6.17
CA TRP A 209 7.43 2.09 -6.57
C TRP A 209 6.03 2.11 -5.94
N SER A 210 5.87 2.69 -4.75
CA SER A 210 4.55 2.91 -4.13
C SER A 210 3.67 3.88 -4.92
N ARG A 211 4.26 4.85 -5.62
CA ARG A 211 3.56 5.87 -6.42
C ARG A 211 3.62 5.62 -7.92
N LEU A 212 4.15 4.47 -8.35
CA LEU A 212 4.33 4.12 -9.76
C LEU A 212 3.06 4.29 -10.60
N ARG A 213 1.88 4.00 -10.05
CA ARG A 213 0.60 4.17 -10.75
C ARG A 213 0.32 5.65 -11.05
N ASP A 214 0.52 6.54 -10.08
CA ASP A 214 0.30 7.98 -10.24
C ASP A 214 1.31 8.58 -11.21
N PHE A 215 2.58 8.18 -11.08
CA PHE A 215 3.64 8.54 -12.01
C PHE A 215 3.33 8.10 -13.44
N THR A 216 2.87 6.86 -13.63
CA THR A 216 2.51 6.33 -14.95
C THR A 216 1.35 7.10 -15.56
N ARG A 217 0.28 7.35 -14.80
CA ARG A 217 -0.87 8.13 -15.26
C ARG A 217 -0.48 9.55 -15.65
N HIS A 218 0.37 10.20 -14.88
CA HIS A 218 0.85 11.53 -15.22
C HIS A 218 1.72 11.51 -16.48
N ALA A 219 2.71 10.61 -16.53
CA ALA A 219 3.63 10.46 -17.66
C ALA A 219 2.91 10.22 -18.99
N MET A 220 1.86 9.38 -19.01
CA MET A 220 1.06 9.09 -20.22
C MET A 220 0.35 10.32 -20.80
N ARG A 221 0.12 11.37 -20.00
CA ARG A 221 -0.48 12.62 -20.50
C ARG A 221 0.54 13.50 -21.23
N ILE A 222 1.81 13.44 -20.84
CA ILE A 222 2.84 14.38 -21.28
C ILE A 222 3.87 13.77 -22.23
N ALA A 223 3.96 12.44 -22.33
CA ALA A 223 4.99 11.76 -23.09
C ALA A 223 4.48 10.52 -23.84
N PRO A 224 4.88 10.30 -25.11
CA PRO A 224 4.54 9.10 -25.86
C PRO A 224 5.42 7.88 -25.52
N ASN A 225 6.60 8.09 -24.91
CA ASN A 225 7.53 7.03 -24.52
C ASN A 225 7.87 7.15 -23.03
N ILE A 226 7.70 6.06 -22.30
CA ILE A 226 7.95 6.00 -20.85
C ILE A 226 8.75 4.76 -20.55
N VAL A 227 9.86 4.89 -19.82
CA VAL A 227 10.67 3.77 -19.36
C VAL A 227 10.77 3.79 -17.84
N TRP A 228 10.23 2.76 -17.19
CA TRP A 228 10.31 2.60 -15.74
C TRP A 228 11.24 1.46 -15.37
N LEU A 229 12.24 1.76 -14.52
CA LEU A 229 12.95 0.72 -13.77
C LEU A 229 12.12 0.35 -12.53
N ALA A 230 11.45 -0.81 -12.55
CA ALA A 230 10.57 -1.25 -11.47
C ALA A 230 10.38 -2.78 -11.48
N PRO A 231 9.97 -3.39 -10.36
CA PRO A 231 9.56 -4.79 -10.38
C PRO A 231 8.40 -5.02 -11.34
N LEU A 232 8.43 -6.10 -12.11
CA LEU A 232 7.42 -6.42 -13.12
C LEU A 232 6.00 -6.49 -12.53
N THR A 233 5.88 -7.01 -11.31
CA THR A 233 4.60 -7.09 -10.58
C THR A 233 4.04 -5.72 -10.23
N ASN A 234 4.89 -4.70 -10.11
CA ASN A 234 4.46 -3.32 -9.96
C ASN A 234 3.92 -2.72 -11.26
N LEU A 235 4.11 -3.35 -12.43
CA LEU A 235 3.60 -2.84 -13.71
C LEU A 235 2.37 -3.61 -14.19
N THR A 236 2.33 -4.92 -13.96
CA THR A 236 1.40 -5.85 -14.62
C THR A 236 0.13 -6.19 -13.83
N THR A 237 -0.20 -5.40 -12.80
CA THR A 237 -1.51 -5.58 -12.14
C THR A 237 -2.65 -5.27 -13.09
N LYS A 238 -3.80 -5.98 -12.97
CA LYS A 238 -4.99 -5.76 -13.81
C LYS A 238 -5.42 -4.28 -13.91
N ALA A 239 -5.31 -3.52 -12.82
CA ALA A 239 -5.70 -2.12 -12.80
C ALA A 239 -4.72 -1.22 -13.59
N ARG A 240 -3.41 -1.49 -13.50
CA ARG A 240 -2.39 -0.74 -14.24
C ARG A 240 -2.43 -1.05 -15.72
N LEU A 241 -2.64 -2.31 -16.11
CA LEU A 241 -2.83 -2.68 -17.51
C LEU A 241 -4.05 -1.98 -18.12
N ARG A 242 -5.18 -1.93 -17.40
CA ARG A 242 -6.34 -1.13 -17.85
C ARG A 242 -6.03 0.36 -17.98
N ASP A 243 -5.28 0.95 -17.04
CA ASP A 243 -4.88 2.36 -17.16
C ASP A 243 -4.07 2.62 -18.45
N LEU A 244 -3.21 1.67 -18.86
CA LEU A 244 -2.46 1.76 -20.12
C LEU A 244 -3.41 1.68 -21.32
N ASP A 245 -4.26 0.65 -21.36
CA ASP A 245 -5.20 0.41 -22.46
C ASP A 245 -6.13 1.62 -22.66
N GLU A 246 -6.71 2.15 -21.58
CA GLU A 246 -7.58 3.32 -21.59
C GLU A 246 -6.87 4.60 -22.08
N ALA A 247 -5.57 4.72 -21.81
CA ALA A 247 -4.74 5.83 -22.29
C ALA A 247 -4.18 5.61 -23.71
N GLY A 248 -4.44 4.45 -24.32
CA GLY A 248 -3.90 4.07 -25.63
C GLY A 248 -2.41 3.75 -25.60
N PHE A 249 -1.89 3.24 -24.48
CA PHE A 249 -0.51 2.76 -24.32
C PHE A 249 -0.47 1.23 -24.26
N GLY A 250 0.68 0.67 -24.66
CA GLY A 250 1.00 -0.73 -24.44
C GLY A 250 2.43 -0.91 -23.97
N ILE A 251 2.75 -2.08 -23.41
CA ILE A 251 4.11 -2.44 -23.03
C ILE A 251 4.83 -2.94 -24.29
N ALA A 252 5.73 -2.13 -24.84
CA ALA A 252 6.48 -2.46 -26.05
C ALA A 252 7.64 -3.44 -25.76
N GLU A 253 8.33 -3.25 -24.63
CA GLU A 253 9.48 -4.07 -24.26
C GLU A 253 9.61 -4.17 -22.74
N LEU A 254 9.95 -5.36 -22.25
CA LEU A 254 10.38 -5.65 -20.88
C LEU A 254 11.85 -6.10 -20.92
N VAL A 255 12.76 -5.24 -20.50
CA VAL A 255 14.19 -5.59 -20.37
C VAL A 255 14.40 -6.17 -18.99
N LEU A 256 14.72 -7.46 -18.91
CA LEU A 256 15.00 -8.17 -17.66
C LEU A 256 16.35 -7.74 -17.09
N ILE A 257 16.35 -7.39 -15.80
CA ILE A 257 17.51 -6.88 -15.07
C ILE A 257 17.67 -7.70 -13.79
N ASP A 258 18.89 -8.12 -13.48
CA ASP A 258 19.19 -8.73 -12.18
C ASP A 258 19.16 -7.65 -11.10
N THR A 259 18.42 -7.92 -10.02
CA THR A 259 18.25 -6.94 -8.94
C THR A 259 19.59 -6.73 -8.24
N PRO A 260 20.09 -5.48 -8.10
CA PRO A 260 21.33 -5.21 -7.36
C PRO A 260 21.31 -5.84 -5.97
N ASN A 261 22.45 -6.38 -5.52
CA ASN A 261 22.53 -7.13 -4.26
C ASN A 261 22.23 -6.26 -3.02
N ASP A 262 22.47 -4.96 -3.11
CA ASP A 262 22.22 -3.96 -2.07
C ASP A 262 20.77 -3.45 -2.05
N TRP A 263 19.96 -3.81 -3.04
CA TRP A 263 18.54 -3.48 -3.09
C TRP A 263 17.69 -4.46 -2.27
N PRO A 264 16.49 -4.03 -1.81
CA PRO A 264 15.53 -4.93 -1.19
C PRO A 264 15.20 -6.13 -2.07
N GLN A 265 15.51 -7.33 -1.60
CA GLN A 265 15.25 -8.57 -2.32
C GLN A 265 13.81 -9.04 -2.08
N SER A 266 13.03 -9.23 -3.15
CA SER A 266 11.62 -9.66 -3.06
C SER A 266 11.27 -10.86 -3.93
N GLY A 267 12.24 -11.43 -4.65
CA GLY A 267 12.03 -12.52 -5.62
C GLY A 267 11.22 -12.12 -6.87
N PHE A 268 10.85 -10.85 -7.00
CA PHE A 268 10.19 -10.33 -8.20
C PHE A 268 11.23 -9.90 -9.22
N GLN A 269 10.96 -10.18 -10.49
CA GLN A 269 11.81 -9.75 -11.59
C GLN A 269 11.84 -8.22 -11.68
N LEU A 270 13.03 -7.62 -11.62
CA LEU A 270 13.25 -6.21 -11.96
C LEU A 270 13.28 -6.05 -13.49
N VAL A 271 12.63 -5.00 -13.99
CA VAL A 271 12.62 -4.69 -15.43
C VAL A 271 12.84 -3.21 -15.68
N ALA A 272 13.44 -2.88 -16.82
CA ALA A 272 13.19 -1.60 -17.48
C ALA A 272 12.06 -1.81 -18.50
N ALA A 273 10.86 -1.29 -18.18
CA ALA A 273 9.67 -1.48 -19.00
C ALA A 273 9.40 -0.26 -19.86
N TRP A 274 9.38 -0.45 -21.18
CA TRP A 274 9.04 0.59 -22.14
C TRP A 274 7.54 0.58 -22.44
N LEU A 275 6.83 1.56 -21.89
CA LEU A 275 5.43 1.85 -22.19
C LEU A 275 5.39 2.85 -23.35
N ARG A 276 4.66 2.50 -24.41
CA ARG A 276 4.63 3.29 -25.65
C ARG A 276 3.20 3.58 -26.09
N LYS A 277 2.93 4.84 -26.39
CA LYS A 277 1.65 5.28 -26.95
C LYS A 277 1.42 4.64 -28.32
N GLY A 278 0.20 4.18 -28.56
CA GLY A 278 -0.21 3.50 -29.79
C GLY A 278 0.37 2.09 -29.97
N HIS A 279 1.05 1.52 -28.98
CA HIS A 279 1.50 0.13 -29.06
C HIS A 279 0.36 -0.84 -28.74
N SER A 280 -0.02 -1.68 -29.71
CA SER A 280 -1.06 -2.71 -29.58
C SER A 280 -0.56 -4.13 -29.88
N GLY A 281 0.75 -4.29 -30.09
CA GLY A 281 1.38 -5.57 -30.39
C GLY A 281 1.64 -6.43 -29.15
N GLY A 282 2.23 -7.61 -29.37
CA GLY A 282 2.77 -8.42 -28.28
C GLY A 282 3.97 -7.75 -27.61
N TRP A 283 4.20 -8.09 -26.34
CA TRP A 283 5.32 -7.55 -25.57
C TRP A 283 6.62 -8.24 -26.00
N SER A 284 7.65 -7.46 -26.29
CA SER A 284 9.02 -7.99 -26.42
C SER A 284 9.62 -8.21 -25.03
N VAL A 285 10.36 -9.31 -24.84
CA VAL A 285 11.10 -9.58 -23.61
C VAL A 285 12.56 -9.81 -23.96
N THR A 286 13.43 -8.97 -23.43
CA THR A 286 14.88 -9.00 -23.67
C THR A 286 15.63 -9.06 -22.35
N ARG A 287 16.93 -9.35 -22.36
CA ARG A 287 17.78 -9.25 -21.16
C ARG A 287 18.71 -8.06 -21.34
N LEU A 288 18.97 -7.32 -20.27
CA LEU A 288 19.98 -6.27 -20.30
C LEU A 288 21.34 -6.94 -20.60
N ALA A 289 22.01 -6.48 -21.65
CA ALA A 289 23.32 -7.02 -21.99
C ALA A 289 24.29 -6.76 -20.85
N GLU A 290 24.99 -7.79 -20.38
CA GLU A 290 26.14 -7.61 -19.51
C GLU A 290 27.25 -6.97 -20.37
N GLU A 291 27.73 -5.79 -19.97
CA GLU A 291 28.99 -5.29 -20.55
C GLU A 291 30.06 -6.34 -20.26
N ALA A 292 30.71 -6.83 -21.32
CA ALA A 292 31.86 -7.71 -21.19
C ALA A 292 32.89 -6.97 -20.33
N LYS A 293 33.09 -7.48 -19.12
CA LYS A 293 34.06 -6.99 -18.14
C LYS A 293 35.48 -6.95 -18.70
#